data_AF-A0A235B6F6-F1
#
_entry.id   AF-A0A235B6F6-F1
#
_cell.length_a   1.000
_cell.length_b   1.000
_cell.length_c   1.000
_cell.angle_alpha   90.00
_cell.angle_beta   90.00
_cell.angle_gamma   90.00
#
_symmetry.space_group_name_H-M   'P 1'
#
loop_
_entity.id
_entity.type
_entity.pdbx_description
1 polymer ?
#
loop_
_entity_poly.entity_id
_entity_poly.type
_entity_poly.pdbx_seq_one_letter_code
_entity_poly.pdbx_strand_id
1 'polypeptide(L)'
;MSLPQFIISIPLFAFLAFGISFILNMILKTTWLPTVLYIGLLVYFFITKGVLKGGDYLMLTIGLIGILVGGWTIRTLRVKGYRMF
;
A
#
# COMPACT_ATOMS: atom_id res chain seq x y z
N MET A 1 19.01 -2.91 -11.04
CA MET A 1 18.27 -4.16 -10.76
C MET A 1 18.41 -5.05 -11.97
N SER A 2 18.57 -6.36 -11.80
CA SER A 2 18.47 -7.29 -12.93
C SER A 2 17.01 -7.33 -13.42
N LEU A 3 16.81 -7.52 -14.72
CA LEU A 3 15.47 -7.55 -15.32
C LEU A 3 14.52 -8.55 -14.63
N PRO A 4 14.94 -9.79 -14.27
CA PRO A 4 14.08 -10.74 -13.57
C PRO A 4 13.64 -10.24 -12.18
N GLN A 5 14.56 -9.60 -11.44
CA GLN A 5 14.24 -9.06 -10.11
C GLN A 5 13.19 -7.95 -10.20
N PHE A 6 13.26 -7.10 -11.23
CA PHE A 6 12.28 -6.03 -11.46
C PHE A 6 10.89 -6.58 -11.80
N ILE A 7 10.83 -7.67 -12.57
CA ILE A 7 9.55 -8.32 -12.91
C ILE A 7 8.91 -8.95 -11.67
N ILE A 8 9.70 -9.59 -10.81
CA ILE A 8 9.21 -10.24 -9.59
C ILE A 8 8.78 -9.21 -8.54
N SER A 9 9.49 -8.08 -8.45
CA SER A 9 9.20 -7.08 -7.42
C SER A 9 7.85 -6.38 -7.61
N ILE A 10 7.35 -6.24 -8.84
CA ILE A 10 6.05 -5.61 -9.13
C ILE A 10 4.89 -6.33 -8.41
N PRO A 11 4.61 -7.63 -8.67
CA PRO A 11 3.55 -8.34 -7.96
C PRO A 11 3.84 -8.43 -6.47
N LEU A 12 5.09 -8.65 -6.07
CA LEU A 12 5.47 -8.76 -4.66
C LEU A 12 5.11 -7.50 -3.86
N PHE A 13 5.47 -6.31 -4.37
CA PHE A 13 5.14 -5.04 -3.73
C PHE A 13 3.63 -4.80 -3.68
N ALA A 14 2.91 -5.15 -4.74
CA ALA A 14 1.45 -5.02 -4.78
C ALA A 14 0.79 -5.86 -3.68
N PHE A 15 1.13 -7.15 -3.59
CA PHE A 15 0.57 -8.06 -2.59
C PHE A 15 0.98 -7.69 -1.17
N LEU A 16 2.22 -7.27 -0.96
CA LEU A 16 2.72 -6.87 0.35
C LEU A 16 2.03 -5.59 0.85
N ALA A 17 1.92 -4.58 0.00
CA ALA A 17 1.24 -3.32 0.33
C ALA A 17 -0.26 -3.56 0.62
N PHE A 18 -0.92 -4.41 -0.17
CA PHE A 18 -2.28 -4.87 0.09
C PHE A 18 -2.41 -5.59 1.44
N GLY A 19 -1.53 -6.56 1.71
CA GLY A 19 -1.55 -7.33 2.96
C GLY A 19 -1.34 -6.47 4.20
N ILE A 20 -0.38 -5.53 4.16
CA ILE A 20 -0.12 -4.59 5.26
C ILE A 20 -1.34 -3.69 5.49
N SER A 21 -1.97 -3.18 4.42
CA SER A 21 -3.20 -2.39 4.55
C SER A 21 -4.32 -3.18 5.22
N PHE A 22 -4.41 -4.49 4.95
CA PHE A 22 -5.44 -5.35 5.52
C PHE A 22 -5.18 -5.59 7.02
N ILE A 23 -3.95 -5.98 7.38
CA ILE A 23 -3.54 -6.26 8.77
C ILE A 23 -3.70 -5.02 9.65
N LEU A 24 -3.19 -3.86 9.20
CA LEU A 24 -3.29 -2.61 9.97
C LEU A 24 -4.75 -2.22 10.24
N ASN A 25 -5.62 -2.36 9.22
CA ASN A 25 -7.04 -2.05 9.36
C ASN A 25 -7.79 -3.03 10.28
N MET A 26 -7.34 -4.29 10.36
CA MET A 26 -7.91 -5.28 11.26
C MET A 26 -7.50 -5.01 12.72
N ILE A 27 -6.26 -4.60 12.98
CA ILE A 27 -5.77 -4.29 14.34
C ILE A 27 -6.36 -2.96 14.84
N LEU A 28 -6.25 -1.90 14.03
CA LEU A 28 -6.57 -0.54 14.47
C LEU A 28 -8.05 -0.16 14.27
N LYS A 29 -8.87 -1.06 13.71
CA LYS A 29 -10.31 -0.91 13.45
C LYS A 29 -10.73 0.37 12.70
N THR A 30 -9.79 1.08 12.11
CA THR A 30 -9.99 2.28 11.26
C THR A 30 -9.87 1.88 9.79
N THR A 31 -10.56 2.54 8.84
CA THR A 31 -10.61 2.07 7.42
C THR A 31 -9.49 2.66 6.58
N TRP A 32 -9.20 3.92 6.84
CA TRP A 32 -8.40 4.79 5.97
C TRP A 32 -7.00 5.04 6.52
N LEU A 33 -6.70 4.58 7.74
CA LEU A 33 -5.43 4.84 8.43
C LEU A 33 -4.22 4.32 7.63
N PRO A 34 -4.20 3.11 7.06
CA PRO A 34 -3.06 2.63 6.27
C PRO A 34 -2.82 3.49 5.02
N THR A 35 -3.90 3.95 4.38
CA THR A 35 -3.82 4.85 3.23
C THR A 35 -3.23 6.20 3.63
N VAL A 36 -3.70 6.79 4.73
CA VAL A 36 -3.18 8.08 5.22
C VAL A 36 -1.71 7.97 5.63
N LEU A 37 -1.33 6.90 6.34
CA LEU A 37 0.06 6.65 6.72
C LEU A 37 0.96 6.52 5.49
N TYR A 38 0.51 5.78 4.48
CA TYR A 38 1.29 5.61 3.25
C TYR A 38 1.45 6.92 2.48
N ILE A 39 0.38 7.71 2.35
CA ILE A 39 0.44 9.04 1.71
C ILE A 39 1.38 9.97 2.49
N GLY A 40 1.33 9.96 3.82
CA GLY A 40 2.27 10.73 4.66
C GLY A 40 3.73 10.34 4.41
N LEU A 41 4.00 9.04 4.27
CA LEU A 41 5.32 8.49 3.92
C LEU A 41 5.78 8.95 2.54
N LEU A 42 4.88 8.96 1.54
CA LEU A 42 5.19 9.48 0.20
C LEU A 42 5.57 10.96 0.26
N VAL A 43 4.76 11.80 0.93
CA VAL A 43 5.03 13.23 1.08
C VAL A 43 6.38 13.46 1.76
N TYR A 44 6.66 12.72 2.84
CA TYR A 44 7.95 12.78 3.53
C TYR A 44 9.13 12.43 2.61
N PHE A 45 9.00 11.38 1.79
CA PHE A 45 10.04 11.01 0.83
C PHE A 45 10.24 12.06 -0.25
N PHE A 46 9.16 12.62 -0.80
CA PHE A 46 9.23 13.69 -1.80
C PHE A 46 9.96 14.93 -1.27
N ILE A 47 9.70 15.33 -0.02
CA ILE A 47 10.34 16.48 0.61
C ILE A 47 11.83 16.19 0.91
N THR A 48 12.15 14.99 1.40
CA THR A 48 13.50 14.68 1.92
C THR A 48 14.49 14.29 0.84
N LYS A 49 14.06 13.53 -0.18
CA LYS A 49 14.97 12.88 -1.13
C LYS A 49 15.02 13.53 -2.50
N GLY A 50 14.04 14.36 -2.89
CA GLY A 50 13.96 14.88 -4.26
C GLY A 50 13.85 13.77 -5.32
N VAL A 51 13.78 14.15 -6.60
CA VAL A 51 13.42 13.29 -7.76
C VAL A 51 14.04 11.89 -7.67
N LEU A 52 13.19 10.88 -7.45
CA LEU A 52 13.58 9.47 -7.40
C LEU A 52 14.00 8.95 -8.78
N LYS A 53 14.74 7.84 -8.82
CA LYS A 53 15.03 7.16 -10.10
C LYS A 53 13.72 6.62 -10.68
N GLY A 54 13.57 6.58 -12.00
CA GLY A 54 12.32 6.18 -12.67
C GLY A 54 11.68 4.88 -12.17
N GLY A 55 12.51 3.88 -11.79
CA GLY A 55 12.04 2.61 -11.23
C GLY A 55 11.40 2.70 -9.85
N ASP A 56 11.76 3.70 -9.04
CA ASP A 56 11.23 3.88 -7.69
C ASP A 56 9.79 4.41 -7.74
N TYR A 57 9.46 5.27 -8.70
CA TYR A 57 8.09 5.75 -8.91
C TYR A 57 7.11 4.62 -9.24
N LEU A 58 7.55 3.62 -10.03
CA LEU A 58 6.73 2.45 -10.31
C LEU A 58 6.42 1.67 -9.03
N MET A 59 7.42 1.42 -8.18
CA MET A 59 7.18 0.71 -6.92
C MET A 59 6.27 1.47 -5.97
N LEU A 60 6.41 2.80 -5.87
CA LEU A 60 5.56 3.65 -5.04
C LEU A 60 4.11 3.69 -5.55
N THR A 61 3.90 3.76 -6.86
CA THR A 61 2.55 3.75 -7.44
C THR A 61 1.86 2.40 -7.29
N ILE A 62 2.59 1.30 -7.50
CA ILE A 62 2.08 -0.06 -7.26
C ILE A 62 1.75 -0.28 -5.78
N GLY A 63 2.60 0.18 -4.86
CA GLY A 63 2.32 0.15 -3.43
C GLY A 63 1.07 0.95 -3.04
N LEU A 64 0.90 2.14 -3.63
CA LEU A 64 -0.29 2.97 -3.44
C LEU A 64 -1.57 2.24 -3.88
N ILE A 65 -1.55 1.63 -5.07
CA ILE A 65 -2.68 0.85 -5.59
C ILE A 65 -3.00 -0.31 -4.64
N GLY A 66 -1.99 -1.07 -4.19
CA GLY A 66 -2.20 -2.18 -3.25
C GLY A 66 -2.90 -1.75 -1.96
N ILE A 67 -2.49 -0.60 -1.39
CA ILE A 67 -3.09 -0.07 -0.15
C ILE A 67 -4.50 0.47 -0.39
N LEU A 68 -4.76 1.16 -1.51
CA LEU A 68 -6.11 1.62 -1.84
C LEU A 68 -7.09 0.45 -2.01
N VAL A 69 -6.67 -0.60 -2.72
CA VAL A 69 -7.46 -1.83 -2.89
C VAL A 69 -7.68 -2.51 -1.54
N GLY A 70 -6.67 -2.56 -0.67
CA GLY A 70 -6.80 -3.08 0.69
C GLY A 70 -7.81 -2.29 1.53
N GLY A 71 -7.74 -0.95 1.49
CA GLY A 71 -8.69 -0.06 2.16
C GLY A 71 -10.12 -0.25 1.65
N TRP A 72 -10.32 -0.34 0.33
CA TRP A 72 -11.62 -0.59 -0.27
C TRP A 72 -12.20 -1.96 0.08
N THR A 73 -11.34 -2.99 0.10
CA THR A 73 -11.72 -4.36 0.51
C THR A 73 -12.21 -4.36 1.96
N ILE A 74 -11.47 -3.75 2.88
CA ILE A 74 -11.88 -3.65 4.29
C ILE A 74 -13.19 -2.88 4.45
N ARG A 75 -13.36 -1.76 3.74
CA ARG A 75 -14.61 -0.99 3.78
C ARG A 75 -15.79 -1.88 3.37
N THR A 76 -15.60 -2.67 2.32
CA THR A 76 -16.61 -3.60 1.82
C THR A 76 -16.92 -4.70 2.85
N LEU A 77 -15.91 -5.28 3.47
CA LEU A 77 -16.06 -6.31 4.51
C LEU A 77 -16.83 -5.77 5.74
N ARG A 78 -16.58 -4.51 6.12
CA ARG A 78 -17.29 -3.85 7.23
C ARG A 78 -18.77 -3.67 6.96
N VAL A 79 -19.11 -3.17 5.78
CA VAL A 79 -20.52 -2.97 5.37
C VAL A 79 -21.26 -4.31 5.31
N LYS A 80 -20.55 -5.39 4.95
CA LYS A 80 -21.08 -6.75 4.93
C LYS A 80 -21.16 -7.42 6.31
N GLY A 81 -20.79 -6.74 7.39
CA GLY A 81 -20.87 -7.28 8.75
C GLY A 81 -19.87 -8.40 9.04
N TYR A 82 -18.78 -8.52 8.26
CA TYR A 82 -17.72 -9.46 8.58
C TYR A 82 -17.09 -9.07 9.92
N ARG A 83 -16.99 -10.06 10.82
CA ARG A 83 -16.20 -9.92 12.05
C ARG A 83 -14.73 -9.83 11.65
N MET A 84 -14.19 -8.62 11.65
CA MET A 84 -12.75 -8.42 11.64
C MET A 84 -12.30 -8.71 13.08
N PHE A 85 -11.54 -9.80 13.26
CA PHE A 85 -10.94 -10.29 14.51
C PHE A 85 -11.54 -9.74 15.84
#